data_AF-A0A7X7IV12-F1
#
_entry.id   AF-A0A7X7IV12-F1
#
_cell.length_a   1.000
_cell.length_b   1.000
_cell.length_c   1.000
_cell.angle_alpha   90.00
_cell.angle_beta   90.00
_cell.angle_gamma   90.00
#
_symmetry.space_group_name_H-M   'P 1'
#
loop_
_entity.id
_entity.type
_entity.pdbx_description
1 polymer ?
#
loop_
_entity_poly.entity_id
_entity_poly.type
_entity_poly.pdbx_seq_one_letter_code
_entity_poly.pdbx_strand_id
1 'polypeptide(L)'
;MIRGLKVVLDRDLAALYGVETQALRQAVRRNADRFPDDFMFVLTGKEFINWRSQIVTSNSDKMGLRHAPMAFTEQGVAMLATVLNSERAIDVNIAIMRTFVKLRQMLDSHARLAKKLAELEAKYDGQFRIV
;
A
#
# COMPACT_ATOMS: atom_id res chain seq x y z
N MET A 1 1.22 -0.60 -6.94
CA MET A 1 2.30 0.25 -6.38
C MET A 1 2.16 1.63 -7.00
N ILE A 2 2.22 2.70 -6.21
CA ILE A 2 2.10 4.08 -6.70
C ILE A 2 3.27 4.87 -6.11
N ARG A 3 4.02 5.61 -6.94
CA ARG A 3 5.27 6.30 -6.54
C ARG A 3 6.32 5.39 -5.88
N GLY A 4 6.38 4.12 -6.27
CA GLY A 4 7.27 3.13 -5.63
C GLY A 4 6.80 2.63 -4.26
N LEU A 5 5.65 3.11 -3.75
CA LEU A 5 5.10 2.73 -2.46
C LEU A 5 3.96 1.71 -2.63
N LYS A 6 3.89 0.77 -1.69
CA LYS A 6 2.70 -0.07 -1.50
C LYS A 6 1.67 0.77 -0.77
N VAL A 7 0.53 1.00 -1.42
CA VAL A 7 -0.52 1.87 -0.89
C VAL A 7 -1.89 1.19 -0.97
N VAL A 8 -2.77 1.57 -0.04
CA VAL A 8 -4.18 1.18 -0.02
C VAL A 8 -5.03 2.44 -0.18
N LEU A 9 -6.10 2.38 -0.97
CA LEU A 9 -6.97 3.54 -1.21
C LEU A 9 -7.96 3.73 -0.07
N ASP A 10 -8.38 4.98 0.14
CA ASP A 10 -9.42 5.38 1.11
C ASP A 10 -10.68 4.53 1.01
N ARG A 11 -11.14 4.22 -0.21
CA ARG A 11 -12.33 3.39 -0.42
C ARG A 11 -12.14 1.99 0.14
N ASP A 12 -11.03 1.35 -0.20
CA ASP A 12 -10.78 -0.04 0.19
C ASP A 12 -10.59 -0.13 1.70
N LEU A 13 -9.88 0.85 2.29
CA LEU A 13 -9.76 0.98 3.75
C LEU A 13 -11.11 1.22 4.42
N ALA A 14 -11.94 2.11 3.86
CA ALA A 14 -13.26 2.38 4.40
C ALA A 14 -14.13 1.11 4.41
N ALA A 15 -14.10 0.31 3.33
CA ALA A 15 -14.80 -0.96 3.25
C ALA A 15 -14.29 -1.99 4.28
N LEU A 16 -12.96 -2.10 4.45
CA LEU A 16 -12.35 -2.99 5.46
C LEU A 16 -12.78 -2.58 6.87
N TYR A 17 -12.64 -1.29 7.20
CA TYR A 17 -13.02 -0.73 8.49
C TYR A 17 -14.54 -0.66 8.74
N GLY A 18 -15.36 -0.89 7.71
CA GLY A 18 -16.82 -0.83 7.82
C GLY A 18 -17.35 0.58 8.02
N VAL A 19 -16.65 1.59 7.49
CA VAL A 19 -17.04 3.00 7.56
C VAL A 19 -17.31 3.54 6.16
N GLU A 20 -18.06 4.64 6.07
CA GLU A 20 -18.20 5.34 4.79
C GLU A 20 -16.88 6.00 4.39
N THR A 21 -16.57 5.99 3.09
CA THR A 21 -15.34 6.65 2.59
C THR A 21 -15.34 8.15 2.88
N GLN A 22 -16.51 8.79 2.91
CA GLN A 22 -16.63 10.19 3.31
C GLN A 22 -16.27 10.40 4.79
N ALA A 23 -16.75 9.53 5.68
CA ALA A 23 -16.43 9.59 7.10
C ALA A 23 -14.93 9.39 7.35
N LEU A 24 -14.29 8.44 6.65
CA LEU A 24 -12.84 8.22 6.72
C LEU A 24 -12.08 9.48 6.28
N ARG A 25 -12.42 10.05 5.12
CA ARG A 25 -11.79 11.29 4.63
C ARG A 25 -11.99 12.46 5.59
N GLN A 26 -13.16 12.57 6.20
CA GLN A 26 -13.44 13.61 7.19
C GLN A 26 -12.57 13.43 8.44
N ALA A 27 -12.43 12.20 8.93
CA ALA A 27 -11.60 11.88 10.07
C ALA A 27 -10.12 12.20 9.83
N VAL A 28 -9.61 11.89 8.63
CA VAL A 28 -8.26 12.27 8.19
C VAL A 28 -8.08 13.78 8.15
N ARG A 29 -9.02 14.51 7.53
CA ARG A 29 -8.96 15.98 7.45
C ARG A 29 -9.00 16.66 8.82
N ARG A 30 -9.72 16.10 9.79
CA ARG A 30 -9.77 16.60 11.18
C ARG A 30 -8.46 16.38 11.95
N ASN A 31 -7.64 15.42 11.52
CA ASN A 31 -6.39 15.03 12.15
C ASN A 31 -5.23 15.16 11.17
N ALA A 32 -5.26 16.17 10.28
CA ALA A 32 -4.31 16.29 9.17
C ALA A 32 -2.85 16.42 9.64
N ASP A 33 -2.64 16.96 10.84
CA ASP A 33 -1.35 17.04 11.55
C ASP A 33 -0.71 15.66 11.78
N ARG A 34 -1.52 14.60 11.85
CA ARG A 34 -1.05 13.21 12.02
C ARG A 34 -0.70 12.52 10.71
N PHE A 35 -0.99 13.14 9.57
CA PHE A 35 -0.86 12.55 8.24
C PHE A 35 0.11 13.35 7.36
N PRO A 36 1.43 13.23 7.60
CA PRO A 36 2.43 13.78 6.70
C PRO A 36 2.40 13.10 5.32
N ASP A 37 3.07 13.71 4.34
CA ASP A 37 3.04 13.29 2.93
C ASP A 37 3.57 11.86 2.67
N ASP A 38 4.39 11.32 3.57
CA ASP A 38 4.90 9.94 3.56
C ASP A 38 3.89 8.92 4.13
N PHE A 39 2.87 9.38 4.84
CA PHE A 39 1.81 8.53 5.41
C PHE A 39 0.61 8.45 4.47
N MET A 40 0.24 9.57 3.86
CA MET A 40 -0.80 9.59 2.85
C MET A 40 -0.59 10.70 1.83
N PHE A 41 -1.13 10.48 0.63
CA PHE A 41 -1.17 11.49 -0.41
C PHE A 41 -2.42 11.32 -1.27
N VAL A 42 -2.86 12.41 -1.90
CA VAL A 42 -3.96 12.37 -2.86
C VAL A 42 -3.40 11.98 -4.23
N LEU A 43 -4.06 11.03 -4.92
CA LEU A 43 -3.64 10.64 -6.26
C LEU A 43 -3.89 11.74 -7.28
N THR A 44 -2.93 11.97 -8.17
CA THR A 44 -3.18 12.80 -9.36
C THR A 44 -4.10 12.06 -10.34
N GLY A 45 -4.78 12.80 -11.22
CA GLY A 45 -5.64 12.19 -12.24
C GLY A 45 -4.91 11.16 -13.11
N LYS A 46 -3.63 11.42 -13.45
CA LYS A 46 -2.78 10.49 -14.21
C LYS A 46 -2.47 9.23 -13.41
N GLU A 47 -2.08 9.36 -12.14
CA GLU A 47 -1.81 8.21 -11.26
C GLU A 47 -3.05 7.34 -11.07
N PHE A 48 -4.21 7.97 -10.91
CA PHE A 48 -5.47 7.27 -10.75
C PHE A 48 -5.89 6.52 -12.04
N ILE A 49 -5.73 7.13 -13.22
CA ILE A 49 -6.00 6.45 -14.49
C ILE A 49 -5.05 5.26 -14.69
N ASN A 50 -3.75 5.46 -14.49
CA ASN A 50 -2.76 4.39 -14.66
C ASN A 50 -3.00 3.23 -13.69
N TRP A 51 -3.29 3.52 -12.42
CA TRP A 51 -3.62 2.49 -11.43
C TRP A 51 -4.89 1.72 -11.81
N ARG A 52 -5.95 2.42 -12.23
CA ARG A 52 -7.18 1.78 -12.74
C ARG A 52 -6.94 0.91 -13.97
N SER A 53 -6.05 1.31 -14.88
CA SER A 53 -5.75 0.50 -16.07
C SER A 53 -4.98 -0.79 -15.72
N GLN A 54 -4.25 -0.81 -14.62
CA GLN A 54 -3.51 -1.99 -14.18
C GLN A 54 -4.34 -2.94 -13.33
N ILE A 55 -5.39 -2.45 -12.67
CA ILE A 55 -6.28 -3.29 -11.86
C ILE A 55 -7.60 -3.45 -12.61
N VAL A 56 -7.93 -4.68 -13.01
CA VAL A 56 -9.16 -5.05 -13.73
C VAL A 56 -10.37 -5.00 -12.77
N THR A 57 -10.59 -3.89 -12.08
CA THR A 57 -11.73 -3.71 -11.17
C THR A 57 -12.77 -2.76 -11.76
N SER A 58 -13.99 -3.32 -11.89
CA SER A 58 -15.34 -2.71 -11.89
C SER A 58 -15.57 -1.32 -12.50
N ASN A 59 -16.60 -1.23 -13.35
CA ASN A 59 -17.18 0.01 -13.90
C ASN A 59 -17.58 1.07 -12.84
N SER A 60 -17.68 0.73 -11.55
CA SER A 60 -17.98 1.70 -10.48
C SER A 60 -16.93 2.80 -10.35
N ASP A 61 -15.66 2.50 -10.61
CA ASP A 61 -14.58 3.51 -10.66
C ASP A 61 -14.57 4.34 -11.94
N LYS A 62 -15.31 3.91 -12.97
CA LYS A 62 -15.46 4.64 -14.24
C LYS A 62 -16.54 5.72 -14.15
N MET A 63 -17.49 5.60 -13.23
CA MET A 63 -18.65 6.49 -13.12
C MET A 63 -18.45 7.53 -12.00
N GLY A 64 -17.64 8.55 -12.27
CA GLY A 64 -17.77 9.84 -11.57
C GLY A 64 -17.30 9.90 -10.11
N LEU A 65 -16.05 9.53 -9.81
CA LEU A 65 -15.44 10.03 -8.57
C LEU A 65 -15.39 11.57 -8.63
N ARG A 66 -16.17 12.23 -7.78
CA ARG A 66 -16.13 13.70 -7.60
C ARG A 66 -14.84 14.20 -6.97
N HIS A 67 -14.08 13.32 -6.31
CA HIS A 67 -12.83 13.66 -5.63
C HIS A 67 -11.76 12.63 -5.96
N ALA A 68 -10.52 13.12 -6.09
CA ALA A 68 -9.36 12.25 -6.21
C ALA A 68 -9.21 11.39 -4.95
N PRO A 69 -9.01 10.06 -5.09
CA PRO A 69 -8.87 9.17 -3.95
C PRO A 69 -7.58 9.45 -3.18
N MET A 70 -7.65 9.27 -1.86
CA MET A 70 -6.47 9.30 -0.99
C MET A 70 -5.82 7.92 -0.98
N ALA A 71 -4.50 7.88 -1.03
CA ALA A 71 -3.69 6.68 -0.93
C ALA A 71 -2.91 6.71 0.39
N PHE A 72 -2.93 5.59 1.11
CA PHE A 72 -2.28 5.44 2.42
C PHE A 72 -1.17 4.40 2.35
N THR A 73 -0.02 4.74 2.91
CA THR A 73 1.10 3.80 3.11
C THR A 73 0.85 2.91 4.33
N GLU A 74 1.74 1.96 4.60
CA GLU A 74 1.67 1.11 5.81
C GLU A 74 1.57 1.97 7.08
N GLN A 75 2.35 3.05 7.13
CA GLN A 75 2.36 4.03 8.22
C GLN A 75 1.06 4.83 8.30
N GLY A 76 0.51 5.24 7.15
CA GLY A 76 -0.79 5.92 7.11
C GLY A 76 -1.94 5.04 7.57
N VAL A 77 -1.92 3.75 7.23
CA VAL A 77 -2.91 2.78 7.72
C VAL A 77 -2.77 2.57 9.23
N ALA A 78 -1.54 2.44 9.73
CA ALA A 78 -1.31 2.36 11.18
C ALA A 78 -1.83 3.60 11.91
N MET A 79 -1.64 4.80 11.33
CA MET A 79 -2.12 6.06 11.90
C MET A 79 -3.65 6.13 11.91
N LEU A 80 -4.33 5.62 10.87
CA LEU A 80 -5.80 5.56 10.81
C LEU A 80 -6.43 4.83 11.99
N ALA A 81 -5.77 3.82 12.56
CA ALA A 81 -6.29 3.12 13.74
C ALA A 81 -6.30 3.96 15.01
N THR A 82 -5.47 5.02 15.08
CA THR A 82 -5.52 5.97 16.20
C THR A 82 -6.65 6.99 16.05
N VAL A 83 -7.21 7.09 14.84
CA VAL A 83 -8.27 8.04 14.48
C VAL A 83 -9.63 7.34 14.44
N LEU A 84 -9.67 6.09 13.96
CA LEU A 84 -10.85 5.24 13.89
C LEU A 84 -10.89 4.32 15.11
N ASN A 85 -11.48 4.80 16.21
CA ASN A 85 -11.52 4.09 17.50
C ASN A 85 -12.66 3.04 17.61
N SER A 86 -12.95 2.27 16.55
CA SER A 86 -13.92 1.17 16.63
C SER A 86 -13.23 -0.18 16.81
N GLU A 87 -13.87 -1.13 17.50
CA GLU A 87 -13.34 -2.49 17.72
C GLU A 87 -13.01 -3.18 16.38
N ARG A 88 -13.90 -3.05 15.40
CA ARG A 88 -13.66 -3.51 14.02
C ARG A 88 -12.43 -2.85 13.39
N ALA A 89 -12.22 -1.56 13.61
CA ALA A 89 -11.07 -0.86 13.05
C ALA A 89 -9.75 -1.31 13.67
N ILE A 90 -9.76 -1.63 14.96
CA ILE A 90 -8.61 -2.19 15.67
C ILE A 90 -8.23 -3.55 15.07
N ASP A 91 -9.18 -4.47 14.94
CA ASP A 91 -8.93 -5.82 14.40
C ASP A 91 -8.41 -5.79 12.96
N VAL A 92 -9.06 -4.98 12.11
CA VAL A 92 -8.67 -4.80 10.72
C VAL A 92 -7.27 -4.22 10.63
N ASN A 93 -6.94 -3.22 11.46
CA ASN A 93 -5.60 -2.64 11.46
C ASN A 93 -4.54 -3.68 11.85
N ILE A 94 -4.80 -4.49 12.89
CA ILE A 94 -3.88 -5.57 13.28
C ILE A 94 -3.65 -6.54 12.12
N ALA A 95 -4.71 -6.94 11.42
CA ALA A 95 -4.62 -7.85 10.27
C ALA A 95 -3.83 -7.23 9.10
N ILE A 96 -4.08 -5.97 8.78
CA ILE A 96 -3.36 -5.26 7.72
C ILE A 96 -1.87 -5.15 8.07
N MET A 97 -1.53 -4.75 9.30
CA MET A 97 -0.14 -4.63 9.75
C MET A 97 0.61 -5.97 9.72
N ARG A 98 -0.02 -7.07 10.17
CA ARG A 98 0.55 -8.42 10.06
C ARG A 98 0.85 -8.79 8.61
N THR A 99 -0.04 -8.44 7.70
CA THR A 99 0.11 -8.71 6.26
C THR A 99 1.28 -7.94 5.67
N PHE A 100 1.41 -6.65 6.00
CA PHE A 100 2.54 -5.84 5.56
C PHE A 100 3.90 -6.34 6.09
N VAL A 101 3.98 -6.72 7.37
CA VAL A 101 5.19 -7.32 7.95
C VAL A 101 5.57 -8.61 7.21
N LYS A 102 4.59 -9.50 6.96
CA LYS A 102 4.83 -10.75 6.24
C LYS A 102 5.30 -10.49 4.80
N LEU A 103 4.68 -9.54 4.10
CA LEU A 103 5.11 -9.14 2.76
C LEU A 103 6.54 -8.59 2.75
N ARG A 104 6.93 -7.80 3.76
CA ARG A 104 8.30 -7.28 3.90
C ARG A 104 9.29 -8.41 4.16
N GLN A 105 8.97 -9.36 5.04
CA GLN A 105 9.80 -10.53 5.32
C GLN A 105 10.00 -11.41 4.08
N MET A 106 8.96 -11.60 3.27
CA MET A 106 9.07 -12.33 2.00
C MET A 106 9.97 -11.59 1.00
N LEU A 107 9.85 -10.26 0.89
CA LEU A 107 10.74 -9.49 0.02
C LEU A 107 12.21 -9.54 0.48
N ASP A 108 12.46 -9.48 1.79
CA ASP A 108 13.82 -9.60 2.33
C ASP A 108 14.40 -11.01 2.10
N SER A 109 13.59 -12.06 2.26
CA SER A 109 14.04 -13.42 1.98
C SER A 109 14.40 -13.62 0.51
N HIS A 110 13.64 -13.03 -0.42
CA HIS A 110 13.94 -13.03 -1.85
C HIS A 110 15.16 -12.17 -2.20
N ALA A 111 15.39 -11.03 -1.54
CA ALA A 111 16.60 -10.23 -1.73
C ALA A 111 17.86 -10.99 -1.29
N ARG A 112 17.80 -11.71 -0.16
CA ARG A 112 18.88 -12.60 0.28
C ARG A 112 19.11 -13.75 -0.69
N LEU A 113 18.03 -14.30 -1.27
CA LEU A 113 18.10 -15.35 -2.29
C LEU A 113 18.74 -14.86 -3.57
N ALA A 114 18.33 -13.69 -4.08
CA ALA A 114 18.91 -13.06 -5.26
C ALA A 114 20.40 -12.76 -5.08
N LYS A 115 20.80 -12.30 -3.88
CA LYS A 115 22.21 -12.08 -3.55
C LYS A 115 23.01 -13.39 -3.55
N LYS A 116 22.47 -14.46 -2.95
CA LYS A 116 23.11 -15.79 -2.99
C LYS A 116 23.19 -16.38 -4.39
N LEU A 117 22.19 -16.13 -5.24
CA LEU A 117 22.19 -16.57 -6.64
C LEU A 117 23.29 -15.84 -7.43
N ALA A 118 23.40 -14.53 -7.27
CA ALA A 118 24.46 -13.73 -7.90
C ALA A 118 25.87 -14.15 -7.41
N GLU A 119 26.02 -14.48 -6.12
CA GLU A 119 27.26 -15.04 -5.57
C GLU A 119 27.60 -16.44 -6.13
N LEU A 120 26.58 -17.25 -6.44
CA LEU A 120 26.76 -18.55 -7.09
C LEU A 120 27.11 -18.40 -8.57
N GLU A 121 26.42 -17.54 -9.32
CA GLU A 121 26.71 -17.22 -10.72
C GLU A 121 28.16 -16.72 -10.87
N ALA A 122 28.58 -15.78 -10.01
CA ALA A 122 29.95 -15.27 -10.01
C ALA A 122 31.02 -16.35 -9.72
N LYS A 123 30.68 -17.38 -8.93
CA LYS A 123 31.57 -18.52 -8.68
C LYS A 123 31.65 -19.49 -9.86
N TYR A 124 30.55 -19.71 -10.57
CA TYR A 124 30.51 -20.63 -11.71
C TYR A 124 31.07 -20.02 -12.99
N ASP A 125 30.87 -18.72 -13.25
CA ASP A 125 31.47 -18.01 -14.39
C ASP A 125 33.01 -18.00 -14.35
N GLY A 126 33.60 -18.12 -13.15
CA GLY A 126 35.05 -18.30 -12.98
C GLY A 126 35.56 -19.71 -13.34
N GLN A 127 34.70 -20.73 -13.31
CA GLN A 127 35.08 -22.12 -13.62
C GLN A 127 34.92 -22.48 -15.10
N PHE A 128 34.07 -21.80 -15.86
CA PHE A 128 33.84 -22.07 -17.29
C PHE A 128 34.69 -21.24 -18.27
N ARG A 129 35.63 -20.44 -17.78
CA ARG A 129 36.53 -19.63 -18.63
C ARG A 129 37.80 -20.38 -19.09
N ILE A 130 37.90 -21.67 -18.75
CA ILE A 130 39.02 -22.55 -19.09
C ILE A 130 38.47 -23.79 -19.84
N VAL A 131 37.91 -23.59 -21.04
CA VAL A 131 37.84 -24.59 -22.13
C VAL A 131 37.90 -23.84 -23.45
#